data_AF-A0A8D8N7P3-F1
#
_entry.id   AF-A0A8D8N7P3-F1
#
_cell.length_a   1.000
_cell.length_b   1.000
_cell.length_c   1.000
_cell.angle_alpha   90.00
_cell.angle_beta   90.00
_cell.angle_gamma   90.00
#
_symmetry.space_group_name_H-M   'P 1'
#
loop_
_entity.id
_entity.type
_entity.pdbx_description
1 polymer ?
#
loop_
_entity_poly.entity_id
_entity_poly.type
_entity_poly.pdbx_seq_one_letter_code
_entity_poly.pdbx_strand_id
1 'polypeptide(L)'
;WGRLSTGGALPDKLQQALMPAVDHATCSRFDWWGSSVKETMVCAGGDGVVAGCNGDSGGPLNCKNSDGIWEVHGIASFVSGLGCNTIRKPTVFTRVSSFTDWVDKVMMNN
;
A
#
# COMPACT_ATOMS: atom_id res chain seq x y z
N TRP A 1 -5.60 9.42 -10.34
CA TRP A 1 -5.66 9.53 -8.87
C TRP A 1 -6.85 8.75 -8.39
N GLY A 2 -6.72 7.97 -7.31
CA GLY A 2 -7.82 7.18 -6.76
C GLY A 2 -8.88 8.01 -6.06
N ARG A 3 -10.00 7.37 -5.71
CA ARG A 3 -11.18 8.02 -5.14
C ARG A 3 -10.93 8.55 -3.72
N LEU A 4 -11.60 9.64 -3.35
CA LEU A 4 -11.53 10.23 -2.01
C LEU A 4 -12.26 9.42 -0.93
N SER A 5 -13.18 8.54 -1.34
CA SER A 5 -13.92 7.65 -0.46
C SER A 5 -14.49 6.46 -1.24
N THR A 6 -15.00 5.45 -0.54
CA THR A 6 -15.67 4.28 -1.15
C THR A 6 -16.83 4.73 -2.05
N GLY A 7 -16.70 4.48 -3.37
CA GLY A 7 -17.69 4.93 -4.36
C GLY A 7 -17.73 6.45 -4.62
N GLY A 8 -16.87 7.22 -3.94
CA GLY A 8 -16.83 8.68 -4.04
C GLY A 8 -16.14 9.22 -5.29
N ALA A 9 -16.01 10.54 -5.40
CA ALA A 9 -15.43 11.22 -6.55
C ALA A 9 -13.92 10.94 -6.71
N LEU A 10 -13.44 11.07 -7.95
CA LEU A 10 -12.02 11.17 -8.25
C LEU A 10 -11.56 12.63 -8.00
N PRO A 11 -10.38 12.86 -7.43
CA PRO A 11 -9.87 14.20 -7.20
C PRO A 11 -9.23 14.80 -8.45
N ASP A 12 -9.31 16.12 -8.58
CA ASP A 12 -8.62 16.88 -9.65
C ASP A 12 -7.13 17.08 -9.37
N LYS A 13 -6.68 16.80 -8.14
CA LYS A 13 -5.31 16.99 -7.68
C LYS A 13 -4.80 15.74 -6.98
N LEU A 14 -3.49 15.53 -7.05
CA LEU A 14 -2.80 14.50 -6.28
C LEU A 14 -3.10 14.66 -4.79
N GLN A 15 -3.43 13.54 -4.15
CA GLN A 15 -3.61 13.43 -2.71
C GLN A 15 -2.41 12.72 -2.08
N GLN A 16 -2.17 12.97 -0.80
CA GLN A 16 -1.17 12.25 -0.01
C GLN A 16 -1.73 11.99 1.39
N ALA A 17 -1.32 10.88 2.00
CA ALA A 17 -1.68 10.53 3.36
C ALA A 17 -0.49 9.86 4.05
N LEU A 18 -0.29 10.17 5.33
CA LEU A 18 0.66 9.44 6.17
C LEU A 18 0.03 8.11 6.58
N MET A 19 0.59 7.00 6.11
CA MET A 19 0.11 5.66 6.43
C MET A 19 1.23 4.89 7.14
N PRO A 20 1.14 4.67 8.46
CA PRO A 20 2.10 3.86 9.19
C PRO A 20 2.15 2.44 8.63
N ALA A 21 3.35 1.89 8.47
CA ALA A 21 3.53 0.50 8.08
C ALA A 21 3.02 -0.42 9.20
N VAL A 22 2.36 -1.50 8.79
CA VAL A 22 1.88 -2.58 9.67
C VAL A 22 2.72 -3.81 9.39
N ASP A 23 3.26 -4.43 10.45
CA ASP A 23 4.06 -5.63 10.33
C ASP A 23 3.24 -6.81 9.78
N HIS A 24 3.93 -7.77 9.14
CA HIS A 24 3.27 -8.90 8.49
C HIS A 24 2.53 -9.79 9.48
N ALA A 25 3.03 -9.98 10.70
CA ALA A 25 2.40 -10.82 11.70
C ALA A 25 1.06 -10.25 12.15
N THR A 26 0.97 -8.93 12.33
CA THR A 26 -0.29 -8.24 12.59
C THR A 26 -1.22 -8.30 11.38
N CYS A 27 -0.70 -7.99 10.19
CA CYS A 27 -1.52 -7.90 8.99
C CYS A 27 -2.12 -9.26 8.55
N SER A 28 -1.43 -10.36 8.84
CA SER A 28 -1.84 -11.74 8.54
C SER A 28 -2.72 -12.39 9.61
N ARG A 29 -3.08 -11.67 10.69
CA ARG A 29 -4.08 -12.14 11.66
C ARG A 29 -5.43 -12.40 10.98
N PHE A 30 -6.19 -13.35 11.52
CA PHE A 30 -7.50 -13.73 10.98
C PHE A 30 -8.52 -12.57 10.99
N ASP A 31 -8.44 -11.67 11.97
CA ASP A 31 -9.29 -10.48 12.08
C ASP A 31 -8.77 -9.29 11.25
N TRP A 32 -7.63 -9.47 10.58
CA TRP A 32 -7.04 -8.58 9.58
C TRP A 32 -7.17 -9.23 8.21
N TRP A 33 -6.11 -9.34 7.41
CA TRP A 33 -6.17 -9.91 6.07
C TRP A 33 -6.02 -11.43 6.03
N GLY A 34 -5.67 -12.07 7.14
CA GLY A 34 -5.47 -13.52 7.18
C GLY A 34 -4.43 -13.97 6.15
N SER A 35 -4.70 -15.11 5.51
CA SER A 35 -3.84 -15.70 4.47
C SER A 35 -3.85 -14.95 3.13
N SER A 36 -4.65 -13.88 2.97
CA SER A 36 -4.65 -13.08 1.73
C SER A 36 -3.38 -12.23 1.57
N VAL A 37 -2.73 -11.87 2.68
CA VAL A 37 -1.47 -11.12 2.66
C VAL A 37 -0.29 -12.10 2.70
N LYS A 38 0.68 -11.85 1.82
CA LYS A 38 1.92 -12.64 1.68
C LYS A 38 3.12 -11.85 2.20
N GLU A 39 4.24 -12.52 2.46
CA GLU A 39 5.50 -11.87 2.86
C GLU A 39 6.03 -10.89 1.80
N THR A 40 5.72 -11.13 0.52
CA THR A 40 6.01 -10.25 -0.61
C THR A 40 5.10 -9.02 -0.69
N MET A 41 4.31 -8.76 0.37
CA MET A 41 3.42 -7.62 0.50
C MET A 41 3.74 -6.84 1.76
N VAL A 42 3.35 -5.56 1.77
CA VAL A 42 3.41 -4.67 2.92
C VAL A 42 2.06 -4.01 3.12
N CYS A 43 1.65 -3.90 4.37
CA CYS A 43 0.39 -3.27 4.75
C CYS A 43 0.67 -1.89 5.34
N ALA A 44 -0.18 -0.90 5.06
CA ALA A 44 -0.07 0.41 5.70
C ALA A 44 -1.44 1.02 6.01
N GLY A 45 -1.53 1.73 7.14
CA GLY A 45 -2.78 2.30 7.66
C GLY A 45 -3.64 1.28 8.44
N GLY A 46 -4.96 1.31 8.23
CA GLY A 46 -5.90 0.39 8.88
C GLY A 46 -6.52 0.91 10.18
N ASP A 47 -6.32 2.20 10.49
CA ASP A 47 -6.93 2.94 11.60
C ASP A 47 -8.41 3.29 11.35
N GLY A 48 -8.88 3.12 10.12
CA GLY A 48 -10.24 3.49 9.69
C GLY A 48 -10.40 4.93 9.23
N VAL A 49 -9.31 5.71 9.19
CA VAL A 49 -9.33 7.13 8.84
C VAL A 49 -8.66 7.35 7.48
N VAL A 50 -7.44 6.86 7.31
CA VAL A 50 -6.66 7.03 6.08
C VAL A 50 -6.39 5.68 5.40
N ALA A 51 -6.53 5.66 4.08
CA ALA A 51 -6.25 4.51 3.24
C ALA A 51 -6.07 4.94 1.79
N GLY A 52 -5.44 4.09 0.98
CA GLY A 52 -5.62 4.13 -0.47
C GLY A 52 -7.04 3.70 -0.86
N CYS A 53 -7.42 3.95 -2.11
CA CYS A 53 -8.73 3.60 -2.62
C CYS A 53 -8.67 3.18 -4.09
N ASN A 54 -9.84 2.85 -4.65
CA ASN A 54 -9.96 2.45 -6.05
C ASN A 54 -9.37 3.53 -6.98
N GLY A 55 -8.44 3.12 -7.85
CA GLY A 55 -7.72 4.01 -8.76
C GLY A 55 -6.34 4.45 -8.25
N ASP A 56 -5.96 4.11 -7.02
CA ASP A 56 -4.59 4.33 -6.51
C ASP A 56 -3.64 3.18 -6.82
N SER A 57 -4.11 2.03 -7.31
CA SER A 57 -3.27 0.87 -7.66
C SER A 57 -2.13 1.29 -8.60
N GLY A 58 -0.91 0.85 -8.29
CA GLY A 58 0.33 1.28 -8.95
C GLY A 58 1.00 2.51 -8.31
N GLY A 59 0.30 3.26 -7.45
CA GLY A 59 0.86 4.40 -6.73
C GLY A 59 1.87 4.01 -5.65
N PRO A 60 2.82 4.90 -5.29
CA PRO A 60 3.90 4.57 -4.37
C PRO A 60 3.51 4.69 -2.89
N LEU A 61 3.98 3.75 -2.07
CA LEU A 61 4.17 3.95 -0.63
C LEU A 61 5.62 4.37 -0.42
N ASN A 62 5.81 5.66 -0.14
CA ASN A 62 7.13 6.23 0.10
C ASN A 62 7.46 6.25 1.60
N CYS A 63 8.67 5.81 1.95
CA CYS A 63 9.21 5.89 3.30
C CYS A 63 10.53 6.67 3.29
N LYS A 64 10.78 7.47 4.34
CA LYS A 64 12.10 8.05 4.55
C LYS A 64 13.01 7.05 5.27
N ASN A 65 14.22 6.86 4.75
CA ASN A 65 15.26 6.12 5.44
C ASN A 65 15.93 6.97 6.55
N SER A 66 16.92 6.40 7.24
CA SER A 66 17.65 7.08 8.33
C SER A 66 18.36 8.36 7.89
N ASP A 67 18.71 8.45 6.61
CA ASP A 67 19.42 9.59 6.01
C ASP A 67 18.43 10.65 5.47
N GLY A 68 17.12 10.44 5.65
CA GLY A 68 16.07 11.35 5.23
C GLY A 68 15.71 11.26 3.74
N ILE A 69 16.26 10.28 3.02
CA ILE A 69 15.99 10.04 1.60
C ILE A 69 14.68 9.27 1.46
N TRP A 70 13.84 9.70 0.52
CA TRP A 70 12.60 9.02 0.19
C TRP A 70 12.86 7.82 -0.73
N GLU A 71 12.32 6.68 -0.35
CA GLU A 71 12.41 5.42 -1.08
C GLU A 71 11.01 4.84 -1.32
N VAL A 72 10.81 4.13 -2.42
CA VAL A 72 9.58 3.41 -2.70
C VAL A 72 9.62 2.06 -2.02
N HIS A 73 8.88 1.91 -0.92
CA HIS A 73 8.82 0.66 -0.15
C HIS A 73 7.66 -0.24 -0.58
N GLY A 74 6.62 0.37 -1.17
CA GLY A 74 5.47 -0.37 -1.66
C GLY A 74 4.83 0.20 -2.91
N ILE A 75 4.11 -0.66 -3.63
CA ILE A 75 3.28 -0.30 -4.79
C ILE A 75 1.84 -0.67 -4.47
N ALA A 76 0.92 0.29 -4.49
CA ALA A 76 -0.47 0.09 -4.10
C ALA A 76 -1.10 -1.04 -4.94
N SER A 77 -1.74 -1.99 -4.26
CA SER A 77 -2.29 -3.19 -4.90
C SER A 77 -3.80 -3.28 -4.70
N PHE A 78 -4.25 -3.52 -3.47
CA PHE A 78 -5.67 -3.72 -3.18
C PHE A 78 -6.12 -3.15 -1.82
N VAL A 79 -7.44 -3.00 -1.70
CA VAL A 79 -8.17 -2.49 -0.52
C VAL A 79 -9.33 -3.43 -0.20
N SER A 80 -10.01 -3.22 0.93
CA SER A 80 -11.14 -4.05 1.35
C SER A 80 -12.33 -3.90 0.41
N GLY A 81 -13.00 -5.01 0.11
CA GLY A 81 -14.31 -5.01 -0.56
C GLY A 81 -15.42 -4.37 0.28
N LEU A 82 -15.21 -4.20 1.59
CA LEU A 82 -16.14 -3.50 2.49
C LEU A 82 -16.01 -1.96 2.38
N GLY A 83 -14.93 -1.46 1.81
CA GLY A 83 -14.65 -0.03 1.69
C GLY A 83 -13.17 0.31 1.91
N CYS A 84 -12.75 1.46 1.38
CA CYS A 84 -11.35 1.85 1.32
C CYS A 84 -10.70 1.99 2.72
N ASN A 85 -11.36 2.64 3.68
CA ASN A 85 -10.87 2.86 5.04
C ASN A 85 -11.47 1.88 6.07
N THR A 86 -11.55 0.59 5.74
CA THR A 86 -12.09 -0.40 6.69
C THR A 86 -11.09 -0.65 7.83
N ILE A 87 -11.53 -0.51 9.09
CA ILE A 87 -10.71 -0.78 10.30
C ILE A 87 -10.12 -2.21 10.24
N ARG A 88 -8.83 -2.37 10.57
CA ARG A 88 -8.05 -3.62 10.48
C ARG A 88 -7.92 -4.20 9.06
N LYS A 89 -8.30 -3.46 8.03
CA LYS A 89 -8.06 -3.80 6.62
C LYS A 89 -7.22 -2.70 5.98
N PRO A 90 -5.95 -2.56 6.39
CA PRO A 90 -5.03 -1.59 5.80
C PRO A 90 -4.93 -1.78 4.29
N THR A 91 -4.53 -0.73 3.57
CA THR A 91 -4.19 -0.86 2.16
C THR A 91 -3.00 -1.81 2.02
N VAL A 92 -3.09 -2.73 1.06
CA VAL A 92 -2.02 -3.69 0.80
C VAL A 92 -1.25 -3.24 -0.44
N PHE A 93 0.07 -3.26 -0.30
CA PHE A 93 1.03 -2.88 -1.31
C PHE A 93 1.91 -4.09 -1.64
N THR A 94 2.38 -4.18 -2.88
CA THR A 94 3.51 -5.06 -3.23
C THR A 94 4.76 -4.56 -2.51
N ARG A 95 5.50 -5.43 -1.81
CA ARG A 95 6.76 -5.07 -1.15
C ARG A 95 7.87 -4.93 -2.18
N VAL A 96 8.35 -3.71 -2.44
CA VAL A 96 9.35 -3.46 -3.50
C VAL A 96 10.63 -4.24 -3.27
N SER A 97 11.09 -4.33 -2.01
CA SER A 97 12.31 -5.07 -1.66
C SER A 97 12.26 -6.57 -1.97
N SER A 98 11.08 -7.15 -2.20
CA SER A 98 10.95 -8.55 -2.64
C SER A 98 11.19 -8.74 -4.15
N PHE A 99 11.29 -7.65 -4.91
CA PHE A 99 11.34 -7.69 -6.37
C PHE A 99 12.49 -6.87 -6.96
N THR A 100 13.43 -6.38 -6.15
CA THR A 100 14.58 -5.58 -6.62
C THR A 100 15.41 -6.33 -7.65
N ASP A 101 15.71 -7.62 -7.42
CA ASP A 101 16.47 -8.43 -8.37
C ASP A 101 15.78 -8.53 -9.75
N TRP A 102 14.45 -8.60 -9.75
CA TRP A 102 13.67 -8.61 -10.99
C TRP A 102 13.70 -7.24 -11.67
N VAL A 103 13.55 -6.14 -10.91
CA VAL A 103 13.65 -4.78 -11.44
C VAL A 103 15.02 -4.55 -12.06
N ASP A 104 16.09 -4.86 -11.35
CA ASP A 104 17.47 -4.68 -11.81
C ASP A 104 17.72 -5.50 -13.09
N LYS A 105 17.26 -6.76 -13.11
CA LYS A 105 17.35 -7.60 -14.31
C LYS A 105 16.61 -6.99 -15.50
N VAL A 106 15.43 -6.42 -15.31
CA VAL A 106 14.66 -5.79 -16.40
C VAL A 106 15.35 -4.49 -16.87
N MET A 107 15.89 -3.70 -15.95
CA MET A 107 16.59 -2.45 -16.26
C MET A 107 17.93 -2.68 -17.00
N MET A 108 18.63 -3.78 -16.71
CA MET A 108 19.89 -4.11 -17.39
C MET A 108 19.71 -4.73 -18.78
N ASN A 109 18.53 -5.28 -19.08
CA ASN A 109 18.25 -6.01 -20.33
C ASN A 109 17.42 -5.20 -21.33
N ASN A 110 17.13 -3.93 -21.05
CA ASN A 110 16.49 -2.97 -21.96
C ASN A 110 17.43 -1.78 -22.20
#